data_AF-A0A9E4HZC8-F1
#
_entry.id   AF-A0A9E4HZC8-F1
#
_cell.length_a   1.000
_cell.length_b   1.000
_cell.length_c   1.000
_cell.angle_alpha   90.00
_cell.angle_beta   90.00
_cell.angle_gamma   90.00
#
_symmetry.space_group_name_H-M   'P 1'
#
loop_
_entity.id
_entity.type
_entity.pdbx_description
1 polymer ?
#
loop_
_entity_poly.entity_id
_entity_poly.type
_entity_poly.pdbx_seq_one_letter_code
_entity_poly.pdbx_strand_id
1 'polypeptide(L)'
;MTIWGKIIGGTAGFALGGPIGGLLGALAGHAVDTYTADLRDDPSRREVAFTIALIALSAKMAKADGTVSRDEILAFREKVDISSRDIDHVGQLWDLARQTPDGFDGYARQLAQMFP
;
A
#
# COMPACT_ATOMS: atom_id res chain seq x y z
N MET A 1 5.26 15.64 13.01
CA MET A 1 4.49 14.59 13.70
C MET A 1 4.48 13.36 12.81
N THR A 2 4.55 12.15 13.36
CA THR A 2 4.77 10.92 12.56
C THR A 2 3.45 10.34 12.08
N ILE A 3 3.18 10.42 10.77
CA ILE A 3 1.93 9.92 10.15
C ILE A 3 1.74 8.40 10.39
N TRP A 4 2.84 7.65 10.41
CA TRP A 4 2.87 6.21 10.69
C TRP A 4 2.36 5.78 12.08
N GLY A 5 2.22 6.69 13.04
CA GLY A 5 1.84 6.36 14.42
C GLY A 5 0.34 6.14 14.68
N LYS A 6 -0.52 6.23 13.66
CA LYS A 6 -2.00 6.17 13.80
C LYS A 6 -2.64 5.38 12.66
N ILE A 7 -2.25 4.12 12.50
CA ILE A 7 -2.71 3.26 11.40
C ILE A 7 -3.50 2.08 12.00
N ILE A 8 -4.82 2.18 11.88
CA ILE A 8 -5.80 1.24 12.44
C ILE A 8 -7.03 1.16 11.48
N GLY A 9 -7.61 -0.03 11.24
CA GLY A 9 -8.52 -0.32 10.10
C GLY A 9 -9.07 -1.77 9.93
N GLY A 10 -8.31 -2.70 9.34
CA GLY A 10 -8.60 -4.13 9.11
C GLY A 10 -9.37 -4.50 7.82
N THR A 11 -10.60 -4.95 7.97
CA THR A 11 -11.45 -5.48 6.88
C THR A 11 -12.34 -4.42 6.23
N ALA A 12 -12.70 -3.36 6.97
CA ALA A 12 -13.56 -2.28 6.46
C ALA A 12 -12.91 -1.51 5.30
N GLY A 13 -11.57 -1.48 5.24
CA GLY A 13 -10.84 -0.84 4.14
C GLY A 13 -11.06 -1.52 2.78
N PHE A 14 -11.22 -2.85 2.74
CA PHE A 14 -11.47 -3.56 1.47
C PHE A 14 -12.87 -3.23 0.93
N ALA A 15 -13.87 -3.16 1.82
CA ALA A 15 -15.25 -2.84 1.45
C ALA A 15 -15.43 -1.40 0.94
N LEU A 16 -14.67 -0.44 1.47
CA LEU A 16 -14.74 0.97 1.07
C LEU A 16 -13.76 1.36 -0.06
N GLY A 17 -12.74 0.55 -0.31
CA GLY A 17 -11.60 0.96 -1.14
C GLY A 17 -10.84 -0.17 -1.81
N GLY A 18 -11.46 -1.32 -2.11
CA GLY A 18 -10.86 -2.37 -2.94
C GLY A 18 -9.55 -2.96 -2.38
N PRO A 19 -8.69 -3.57 -3.22
CA PRO A 19 -7.48 -4.27 -2.74
C PRO A 19 -6.46 -3.36 -2.04
N ILE A 20 -6.31 -2.09 -2.44
CA ILE A 20 -5.41 -1.14 -1.76
C ILE A 20 -6.03 -0.69 -0.44
N GLY A 21 -7.34 -0.39 -0.44
CA GLY A 21 -8.08 -0.11 0.79
C GLY A 21 -8.05 -1.28 1.76
N GLY A 22 -8.05 -2.51 1.27
CA GLY A 22 -7.92 -3.73 2.06
C GLY A 22 -6.54 -3.93 2.67
N LEU A 23 -5.46 -3.43 2.05
CA LEU A 23 -4.13 -3.41 2.65
C LEU A 23 -3.95 -2.28 3.67
N LEU A 24 -4.42 -1.07 3.32
CA LEU A 24 -4.51 0.06 4.26
C LEU A 24 -5.37 -0.30 5.47
N GLY A 25 -6.39 -1.13 5.23
CA GLY A 25 -7.12 -1.88 6.23
C GLY A 25 -6.18 -2.83 6.98
N ALA A 26 -5.70 -3.91 6.37
CA ALA A 26 -4.97 -4.99 7.04
C ALA A 26 -3.75 -4.57 7.87
N LEU A 27 -3.07 -3.47 7.53
CA LEU A 27 -1.93 -2.89 8.29
C LEU A 27 -2.30 -2.38 9.70
N ALA A 28 -3.47 -2.79 10.22
CA ALA A 28 -4.33 -1.93 11.01
C ALA A 28 -5.57 -2.70 11.55
N GLY A 29 -6.22 -2.22 12.62
CA GLY A 29 -7.57 -2.69 13.04
C GLY A 29 -8.52 -1.57 13.54
N HIS A 30 -9.77 -1.51 13.06
CA HIS A 30 -10.89 -0.67 13.53
C HIS A 30 -11.00 0.86 13.24
N ALA A 31 -10.02 1.59 12.70
CA ALA A 31 -10.09 3.07 12.53
C ALA A 31 -10.11 3.57 11.07
N VAL A 32 -10.97 2.96 10.25
CA VAL A 32 -11.04 3.20 8.79
C VAL A 32 -11.62 4.57 8.37
N ASP A 33 -12.17 5.35 9.30
CA ASP A 33 -12.90 6.60 9.00
C ASP A 33 -12.05 7.79 8.53
N THR A 34 -10.71 7.76 8.65
CA THR A 34 -9.89 8.99 8.51
C THR A 34 -9.05 9.10 7.22
N TYR A 35 -8.82 8.00 6.49
CA TYR A 35 -7.90 8.01 5.33
C TYR A 35 -8.56 7.92 3.96
N THR A 36 -9.76 7.38 3.81
CA THR A 36 -10.44 7.25 2.50
C THR A 36 -11.29 8.47 2.14
N ALA A 37 -11.73 9.26 3.11
CA ALA A 37 -12.59 10.43 2.89
C ALA A 37 -11.83 11.70 2.44
N ASP A 38 -10.53 11.81 2.75
CA ASP A 38 -9.80 13.10 2.81
C ASP A 38 -8.50 13.12 1.98
N LEU A 39 -8.37 12.23 0.97
CA LEU A 39 -7.21 12.22 0.04
C LEU A 39 -7.30 13.28 -1.06
N ARG A 40 -8.41 14.02 -1.14
CA ARG A 40 -8.65 15.05 -2.17
C ARG A 40 -8.13 16.42 -1.76
N ASP A 41 -8.19 16.75 -0.47
CA ASP A 41 -7.97 18.12 0.02
C ASP A 41 -6.59 18.33 0.69
N ASP A 42 -5.84 17.25 0.98
CA ASP A 42 -4.48 17.29 1.53
C ASP A 42 -3.45 16.67 0.53
N PRO A 43 -2.65 17.51 -0.18
CA PRO A 43 -1.66 17.02 -1.13
C PRO A 43 -0.59 16.10 -0.54
N SER A 44 -0.18 16.32 0.71
CA SER A 44 0.83 15.49 1.38
C SER A 44 0.28 14.11 1.75
N ARG A 45 -0.99 14.02 2.16
CA ARG A 45 -1.65 12.70 2.33
C ARG A 45 -1.82 11.97 0.99
N ARG A 46 -2.11 12.72 -0.08
CA ARG A 46 -2.26 12.15 -1.43
C ARG A 46 -0.96 11.51 -1.92
N GLU A 47 0.19 12.16 -1.69
CA GLU A 47 1.52 11.63 -2.00
C GLU A 47 1.88 10.37 -1.19
N VAL A 48 1.57 10.36 0.12
CA VAL A 48 1.74 9.17 0.97
C VAL A 48 0.85 8.01 0.52
N ALA A 49 -0.41 8.27 0.18
CA ALA A 49 -1.33 7.26 -0.33
C ALA A 49 -0.90 6.69 -1.69
N PHE A 50 -0.38 7.55 -2.59
CA PHE A 50 0.22 7.11 -3.86
C PHE A 50 1.40 6.18 -3.60
N THR A 51 2.30 6.57 -2.70
CA THR A 51 3.48 5.79 -2.33
C THR A 51 3.08 4.42 -1.79
N ILE A 52 2.16 4.34 -0.83
CA ILE A 52 1.66 3.06 -0.29
C ILE A 52 1.05 2.17 -1.39
N ALA A 53 0.24 2.77 -2.27
CA ALA A 53 -0.40 2.06 -3.38
C ALA A 53 0.62 1.53 -4.41
N LEU A 54 1.68 2.29 -4.71
CA LEU A 54 2.78 1.89 -5.59
C LEU A 54 3.61 0.76 -4.99
N ILE A 55 3.90 0.81 -3.68
CA ILE A 55 4.60 -0.27 -2.95
C ILE A 55 3.76 -1.56 -2.99
N ALA A 56 2.46 -1.46 -2.69
CA ALA A 56 1.55 -2.59 -2.75
C ALA A 56 1.51 -3.21 -4.15
N LEU A 57 1.34 -2.40 -5.20
CA LEU A 57 1.35 -2.87 -6.59
C LEU A 57 2.68 -3.55 -6.96
N SER A 58 3.81 -2.98 -6.55
CA SER A 58 5.15 -3.53 -6.78
C SER A 58 5.31 -4.92 -6.15
N ALA A 59 4.85 -5.10 -4.91
CA ALA A 59 4.86 -6.39 -4.22
C ALA A 59 3.97 -7.45 -4.89
N LYS A 60 2.86 -7.05 -5.53
CA LYS A 60 2.01 -7.94 -6.31
C LYS A 60 2.65 -8.36 -7.63
N MET A 61 3.25 -7.40 -8.35
CA MET A 61 3.94 -7.69 -9.61
C MET A 61 5.12 -8.63 -9.37
N ALA A 62 5.93 -8.37 -8.33
CA ALA A 62 7.06 -9.22 -7.95
C ALA A 62 6.68 -10.62 -7.41
N LYS A 63 5.39 -10.92 -7.27
CA LYS A 63 4.88 -12.25 -6.86
C LYS A 63 4.11 -12.94 -7.99
N ALA A 64 3.94 -12.28 -9.15
CA ALA A 64 3.05 -12.74 -10.22
C ALA A 64 3.52 -14.05 -10.91
N ASP A 65 4.84 -14.31 -10.92
CA ASP A 65 5.45 -15.54 -11.44
C ASP A 65 5.46 -16.70 -10.43
N GLY A 66 5.10 -16.42 -9.18
CA GLY A 66 5.06 -17.38 -8.08
C GLY A 66 6.12 -17.17 -6.99
N THR A 67 7.23 -16.45 -7.19
CA THR A 67 8.25 -16.25 -6.13
C THR A 67 9.02 -14.93 -6.25
N VAL A 68 8.89 -14.06 -5.24
CA VAL A 68 9.70 -12.82 -5.14
C VAL A 68 11.19 -13.14 -5.08
N SER A 69 11.92 -12.67 -6.07
CA SER A 69 13.38 -12.77 -6.18
C SER A 69 14.09 -11.65 -5.41
N ARG A 70 15.40 -11.81 -5.21
CA ARG A 70 16.24 -10.77 -4.61
C ARG A 70 16.40 -9.55 -5.52
N ASP A 71 16.42 -9.78 -6.83
CA ASP A 71 16.66 -8.72 -7.82
C ASP A 71 15.44 -7.78 -7.95
N GLU A 72 14.22 -8.30 -7.78
CA GLU A 72 13.00 -7.46 -7.70
C GLU A 72 12.96 -6.60 -6.45
N ILE A 73 13.39 -7.12 -5.29
CA ILE A 73 13.51 -6.34 -4.05
C ILE A 73 14.57 -5.24 -4.21
N LEU A 74 15.67 -5.51 -4.91
CA LEU A 74 16.70 -4.52 -5.22
C LEU A 74 16.18 -3.46 -6.20
N ALA A 75 15.50 -3.86 -7.27
CA ALA A 75 14.90 -2.95 -8.24
C ALA A 75 13.87 -2.03 -7.58
N PHE A 76 13.02 -2.54 -6.70
CA PHE A 76 12.08 -1.74 -5.91
C PHE A 76 12.81 -0.72 -5.02
N ARG A 77 13.84 -1.15 -4.28
CA ARG A 77 14.66 -0.26 -3.42
C ARG A 77 15.48 0.77 -4.18
N GLU A 78 15.78 0.54 -5.46
CA GLU A 78 16.45 1.52 -6.32
C GLU A 78 15.49 2.64 -6.77
N LYS A 79 14.18 2.34 -6.91
CA LYS A 79 13.19 3.29 -7.42
C LYS A 79 12.36 3.99 -6.34
N VAL A 80 12.38 3.51 -5.10
CA VAL A 80 11.64 4.10 -3.97
C VAL A 80 12.61 4.47 -2.86
N ASP A 81 12.73 5.78 -2.59
CA ASP A 81 13.46 6.28 -1.43
C ASP A 81 12.66 5.98 -0.15
N ILE A 82 13.27 5.27 0.80
CA ILE A 82 12.65 4.81 2.03
C ILE A 82 13.54 5.23 3.18
N SER A 83 13.01 6.12 4.04
CA SER A 83 13.74 6.54 5.24
C SER A 83 14.02 5.34 6.15
N SER A 84 15.17 5.34 6.84
CA SER A 84 15.56 4.22 7.73
C SER A 84 14.53 3.91 8.83
N ARG A 85 13.66 4.88 9.16
CA ARG A 85 12.57 4.74 10.14
C ARG A 85 11.38 3.94 9.60
N ASP A 86 11.18 3.94 8.28
CA ASP A 86 9.97 3.44 7.64
C ASP A 86 10.18 2.07 6.98
N ILE A 87 11.43 1.58 6.93
CA ILE A 87 11.82 0.27 6.35
C ILE A 87 10.96 -0.88 6.89
N ASP A 88 10.72 -0.92 8.21
CA ASP A 88 9.96 -2.01 8.83
C ASP A 88 8.46 -1.96 8.44
N HIS A 89 7.88 -0.76 8.38
CA HIS A 89 6.49 -0.56 7.94
C HIS A 89 6.32 -0.88 6.45
N VAL A 90 7.29 -0.49 5.61
CA VAL A 90 7.31 -0.84 4.18
C VAL A 90 7.46 -2.35 3.99
N GLY A 91 8.30 -3.01 4.80
CA GLY A 91 8.42 -4.48 4.81
C GLY A 91 7.10 -5.17 5.14
N GLN A 92 6.40 -4.71 6.19
CA GLN A 92 5.08 -5.24 6.57
C GLN A 92 4.02 -5.02 5.47
N LEU A 93 3.98 -3.83 4.86
CA LEU A 93 3.11 -3.53 3.71
C LEU A 93 3.39 -4.45 2.52
N TRP A 94 4.66 -4.63 2.18
CA TRP A 94 5.10 -5.51 1.09
C TRP A 94 4.72 -6.96 1.35
N ASP A 95 4.95 -7.45 2.57
CA ASP A 95 4.60 -8.80 2.99
C ASP A 95 3.10 -9.06 2.99
N LEU A 96 2.29 -8.10 3.44
CA LEU A 96 0.82 -8.19 3.36
C LEU A 96 0.35 -8.17 1.91
N ALA A 97 0.88 -7.25 1.09
CA ALA A 97 0.54 -7.14 -0.32
C ALA A 97 0.77 -8.46 -1.08
N ARG A 98 1.97 -9.05 -1.00
CA ARG A 98 2.27 -10.32 -1.70
C ARG A 98 1.42 -11.51 -1.21
N GLN A 99 0.77 -11.42 -0.05
CA GLN A 99 -0.10 -12.46 0.52
C GLN A 99 -1.58 -12.31 0.16
N THR A 100 -2.02 -11.18 -0.43
CA THR A 100 -3.44 -11.02 -0.83
C THR A 100 -3.83 -11.95 -1.98
N PRO A 101 -5.10 -12.39 -2.06
CA PRO A 101 -5.55 -13.30 -3.12
C PRO A 101 -5.72 -12.63 -4.49
N ASP A 102 -5.91 -11.31 -4.55
CA ASP A 102 -6.12 -10.57 -5.80
C ASP A 102 -4.89 -10.57 -6.71
N GLY A 103 -5.09 -10.49 -8.03
CA GLY A 103 -4.01 -10.23 -8.99
C GLY A 103 -3.51 -8.78 -8.94
N PHE A 104 -2.32 -8.51 -9.50
CA PHE A 104 -1.78 -7.15 -9.58
C PHE A 104 -2.70 -6.20 -10.37
N ASP A 105 -3.50 -6.70 -11.31
CA ASP A 105 -4.47 -5.94 -12.11
C ASP A 105 -5.55 -5.23 -11.28
N GLY A 106 -5.89 -5.78 -10.10
CA GLY A 106 -6.81 -5.12 -9.17
C GLY A 106 -6.19 -3.84 -8.59
N TYR A 107 -4.95 -3.95 -8.14
CA TYR A 107 -4.16 -2.84 -7.61
C TYR A 107 -3.86 -1.79 -8.68
N ALA A 108 -3.46 -2.22 -9.89
CA ALA A 108 -3.12 -1.31 -10.99
C ALA A 108 -4.32 -0.47 -11.44
N ARG A 109 -5.49 -1.10 -11.65
CA ARG A 109 -6.72 -0.39 -12.02
C ARG A 109 -7.18 0.59 -10.94
N GLN A 110 -7.07 0.20 -9.68
CA GLN A 110 -7.46 1.07 -8.57
C GLN A 110 -6.50 2.26 -8.43
N LEU A 111 -5.18 2.05 -8.54
CA LEU A 111 -4.19 3.12 -8.52
C LEU A 111 -4.49 4.16 -9.63
N ALA A 112 -4.73 3.71 -10.86
CA ALA A 112 -5.07 4.58 -11.98
C ALA A 112 -6.39 5.36 -11.78
N GLN A 113 -7.35 4.82 -11.03
CA GLN A 113 -8.61 5.52 -10.69
C GLN A 113 -8.44 6.59 -9.60
N MET A 114 -7.51 6.38 -8.66
CA MET A 114 -7.24 7.34 -7.56
C MET A 114 -6.29 8.48 -8.00
N PHE A 115 -5.44 8.22 -9.00
CA PHE A 115 -4.42 9.13 -9.50
C PHE A 115 -4.48 9.23 -11.03
N PRO A 116 -5.53 9.89 -11.58
CA PRO A 116 -5.64 10.18 -13.01
C PRO A 116 -4.70 11.32 -13.46
#